data_AF-A0AAX3P4Z0-F1
#
_entry.id   AF-A0AAX3P4Z0-F1
#
_cell.length_a   1.000
_cell.length_b   1.000
_cell.length_c   1.000
_cell.angle_alpha   90.00
_cell.angle_beta   90.00
_cell.angle_gamma   90.00
#
_symmetry.space_group_name_H-M   'P 1'
#
loop_
_entity.id
_entity.type
_entity.pdbx_description
1 polymer ?
#
loop_
_entity_poly.entity_id
_entity_poly.type
_entity_poly.pdbx_seq_one_letter_code
_entity_poly.pdbx_strand_id
1 'polypeptide(L)'
;MTQDLFELELPVDEMGNWEVGPAHLQAPAQVSQLTKHWEVAQEEFNASGCDAKRNRNITQELLALGAIRAVYWLALGSNEVALAKEIAEWWADCEPLHGLGETIK
;
A
#
# COMPACT_ATOMS: atom_id res chain seq x y z
N MET A 1 -48.36 -26.38 21.40
CA MET A 1 -47.61 -25.46 20.53
C MET A 1 -46.75 -24.61 21.45
N THR A 2 -45.44 -24.79 21.32
CA THR A 2 -44.34 -24.13 22.02
C THR A 2 -44.24 -22.66 21.63
N GLN A 3 -44.23 -21.76 22.61
CA GLN A 3 -43.57 -20.45 22.49
C GLN A 3 -42.91 -20.13 23.84
N ASP A 4 -41.70 -20.66 24.01
CA ASP A 4 -40.72 -20.22 25.00
C ASP A 4 -40.27 -18.80 24.61
N LEU A 5 -40.81 -17.80 25.29
CA LEU A 5 -40.32 -16.43 25.26
C LEU A 5 -39.27 -16.31 26.38
N PHE A 6 -38.02 -16.64 26.07
CA PHE A 6 -36.91 -16.39 26.99
C PHE A 6 -36.70 -14.87 27.11
N GLU A 7 -37.18 -14.31 28.22
CA GLU A 7 -36.67 -13.06 28.78
C GLU A 7 -35.21 -13.30 29.21
N LEU A 8 -34.26 -12.95 28.35
CA LEU A 8 -32.85 -12.86 28.70
C LEU A 8 -32.56 -11.42 29.07
N GLU A 9 -32.51 -11.14 30.38
CA GLU A 9 -31.91 -9.91 30.91
C GLU A 9 -30.51 -9.73 30.32
N LEU A 10 -30.29 -8.59 29.66
CA LEU A 10 -28.97 -8.20 29.19
C LEU A 10 -28.07 -7.97 30.41
N PRO A 11 -26.90 -8.63 30.51
CA PRO A 11 -25.91 -8.25 31.51
C PRO A 11 -25.49 -6.82 31.21
N VAL A 12 -25.82 -5.90 32.12
CA VAL A 12 -25.15 -4.61 32.20
C VAL A 12 -23.74 -4.91 32.68
N ASP A 13 -22.80 -5.07 31.75
CA ASP A 13 -21.38 -5.11 32.11
C ASP A 13 -20.89 -3.67 32.25
N GLU A 14 -21.02 -3.15 33.47
CA GLU A 14 -20.39 -1.92 33.92
C GLU A 14 -18.87 -2.04 33.78
N MET A 15 -18.32 -1.30 32.82
CA MET A 15 -17.04 -0.58 32.93
C MET A 15 -15.92 -1.27 33.74
N GLY A 16 -15.18 -2.16 33.09
CA GLY A 16 -13.95 -2.73 33.63
C GLY A 16 -12.86 -2.85 32.57
N ASN A 17 -12.04 -1.81 32.44
CA ASN A 17 -10.65 -1.86 31.98
C ASN A 17 -10.37 -2.82 30.79
N TRP A 18 -10.44 -2.31 29.55
CA TRP A 18 -9.84 -2.99 28.40
C TRP A 18 -8.32 -3.04 28.61
N GLU A 19 -7.84 -4.06 29.32
CA GLU A 19 -6.43 -4.41 29.36
C GLU A 19 -5.99 -4.66 27.93
N VAL A 20 -5.25 -3.68 27.39
CA VAL A 20 -4.48 -3.84 26.16
C VAL A 20 -3.56 -5.01 26.41
N GLY A 21 -3.89 -6.16 25.80
CA GLY A 21 -3.07 -7.35 25.84
C GLY A 21 -1.63 -7.02 25.44
N PRO A 22 -0.65 -7.78 25.94
CA PRO A 22 0.74 -7.38 25.87
C PRO A 22 1.15 -7.11 24.42
N ALA A 23 1.87 -6.00 24.19
CA ALA A 23 2.17 -5.44 22.87
C ALA A 23 2.78 -6.45 21.86
N HIS A 24 3.32 -7.58 22.32
CA HIS A 24 3.84 -8.66 21.48
C HIS A 24 2.76 -9.55 20.83
N LEU A 25 1.50 -9.46 21.24
CA LEU A 25 0.36 -10.16 20.61
C LEU A 25 -0.36 -9.29 19.56
N GLN A 26 0.09 -8.05 19.38
CA GLN A 26 -0.47 -7.17 18.36
C GLN A 26 -0.06 -7.73 16.99
N ALA A 27 -1.05 -8.15 16.20
CA ALA A 27 -0.81 -8.54 14.82
C ALA A 27 -0.04 -7.39 14.12
N PRO A 28 0.99 -7.71 13.31
CA PRO A 28 1.71 -6.68 12.57
C PRO A 28 0.70 -5.78 11.87
N ALA A 29 0.94 -4.46 11.89
CA ALA A 29 0.09 -3.51 11.19
C ALA A 29 -0.13 -4.03 9.76
N GLN A 30 -1.39 -4.23 9.38
CA GLN A 30 -1.71 -4.77 8.06
C GLN A 30 -1.18 -3.78 7.01
N VAL A 31 -0.15 -4.21 6.27
CA VAL A 31 0.43 -3.40 5.20
C VAL A 31 -0.64 -3.19 4.13
N SER A 32 -0.85 -1.95 3.71
CA SER A 32 -1.84 -1.63 2.68
C SER A 32 -1.55 -2.43 1.42
N GLN A 33 -2.63 -2.84 0.74
CA GLN A 33 -2.52 -3.52 -0.54
C GLN A 33 -1.81 -2.64 -1.58
N LEU A 34 -1.97 -1.30 -1.52
CA LEU A 34 -1.27 -0.37 -2.42
C LEU A 34 0.24 -0.34 -2.16
N THR A 35 0.68 -0.44 -0.90
CA THR A 35 2.10 -0.54 -0.56
C THR A 35 2.73 -1.78 -1.17
N LYS A 36 2.05 -2.93 -1.14
CA LYS A 36 2.54 -4.16 -1.78
C LYS A 36 2.64 -4.02 -3.30
N HIS A 37 1.65 -3.37 -3.92
CA HIS A 37 1.68 -3.11 -5.36
C HIS A 37 2.81 -2.15 -5.74
N TRP A 38 3.09 -1.16 -4.89
CA TRP A 38 4.23 -0.28 -5.04
C TRP A 38 5.56 -1.04 -4.99
N GLU A 39 5.77 -1.88 -3.98
CA GLU A 39 6.98 -2.70 -3.83
C GLU A 39 7.24 -3.56 -5.08
N VAL A 40 6.22 -4.29 -5.54
CA VAL A 40 6.33 -5.13 -6.76
C VAL A 40 6.63 -4.29 -8.00
N ALA A 41 5.99 -3.13 -8.16
CA ALA A 41 6.22 -2.27 -9.32
C ALA A 41 7.65 -1.69 -9.34
N GLN A 42 8.21 -1.35 -8.18
CA GLN A 42 9.62 -0.98 -8.08
C GLN A 42 10.57 -2.14 -8.43
N GLU A 43 10.30 -3.35 -7.93
CA GLU A 43 11.10 -4.53 -8.26
C GLU A 43 11.11 -4.82 -9.76
N GLU A 44 9.95 -4.72 -10.43
CA GLU A 44 9.84 -4.88 -11.88
C GLU A 44 10.59 -3.79 -12.66
N PHE A 45 10.56 -2.55 -12.18
CA PHE A 45 11.36 -1.47 -12.77
C PHE A 45 12.87 -1.77 -12.65
N ASN A 46 13.32 -2.20 -11.47
CA ASN A 46 14.72 -2.56 -11.25
C ASN A 46 15.14 -3.79 -12.10
N ALA A 47 14.28 -4.79 -12.20
CA ALA A 47 14.51 -6.01 -12.98
C ALA A 47 14.56 -5.75 -14.49
N SER A 48 13.97 -4.64 -14.97
CA SER A 48 14.02 -4.25 -16.39
C SER A 48 15.43 -3.92 -16.91
N GLY A 49 16.44 -3.87 -16.03
CA GLY A 49 17.83 -3.63 -16.43
C GLY A 49 18.08 -2.17 -16.76
N CYS A 50 17.52 -1.26 -15.96
CA CYS A 50 17.70 0.19 -16.07
C CYS A 50 19.19 0.63 -15.99
N ASP A 51 20.09 -0.28 -15.62
CA ASP A 51 21.54 -0.11 -15.62
C ASP A 51 22.12 0.16 -17.02
N ALA A 52 23.15 1.01 -17.07
CA ALA A 52 23.84 1.49 -18.27
C ALA A 52 24.44 0.40 -19.20
N LYS A 53 24.32 -0.89 -18.85
CA LYS A 53 24.83 -2.05 -19.59
C LYS A 53 23.84 -2.59 -20.62
N ARG A 54 23.27 -1.72 -21.47
CA ARG A 54 22.65 -2.03 -22.79
C ARG A 54 21.61 -3.17 -22.92
N ASN A 55 21.21 -3.87 -21.86
CA ASN A 55 20.20 -4.93 -21.90
C ASN A 55 18.91 -4.48 -21.19
N ARG A 56 18.46 -3.27 -21.52
CA ARG A 56 17.25 -2.66 -20.97
C ARG A 56 16.03 -3.26 -21.65
N ASN A 57 15.17 -3.90 -20.87
CA ASN A 57 13.86 -4.35 -21.33
C ASN A 57 12.88 -3.17 -21.28
N ILE A 58 12.86 -2.37 -22.35
CA ILE A 58 12.06 -1.14 -22.44
C ILE A 58 10.56 -1.42 -22.22
N THR A 59 10.05 -2.56 -22.69
CA THR A 59 8.64 -2.92 -22.49
C THR A 59 8.32 -3.14 -21.01
N GLN A 60 9.18 -3.89 -20.30
CA GLN A 60 9.01 -4.12 -18.86
C GLN A 60 9.17 -2.83 -18.06
N GLU A 61 10.14 -1.98 -18.42
CA GLU A 61 10.35 -0.67 -17.80
C GLU A 61 9.09 0.21 -17.92
N LEU A 62 8.54 0.35 -19.13
CA LEU A 62 7.34 1.16 -19.36
C LEU A 62 6.10 0.60 -18.65
N LEU A 63 5.96 -0.73 -18.58
CA LEU A 63 4.87 -1.38 -17.84
C LEU A 63 5.00 -1.09 -16.33
N ALA A 64 6.21 -1.20 -15.78
CA ALA A 64 6.47 -0.91 -14.37
C ALA A 64 6.19 0.57 -14.06
N LEU A 65 6.68 1.50 -14.87
CA LEU A 65 6.41 2.94 -14.71
C LEU A 65 4.91 3.27 -14.82
N GLY A 66 4.19 2.60 -15.72
CA GLY A 66 2.73 2.71 -15.83
C GLY A 66 2.02 2.23 -14.56
N ALA A 67 2.46 1.11 -13.99
CA ALA A 67 1.94 0.57 -12.73
C ALA A 67 2.22 1.53 -11.56
N ILE A 68 3.45 2.03 -11.43
CA ILE A 68 3.83 3.02 -10.40
C ILE A 68 2.93 4.26 -10.46
N ARG A 69 2.72 4.81 -11.65
CA ARG A 69 1.84 5.96 -11.84
C ARG A 69 0.38 5.65 -11.47
N ALA A 70 -0.11 4.45 -11.77
CA ALA A 70 -1.45 4.04 -11.35
C ALA A 70 -1.55 3.94 -9.81
N VAL A 71 -0.55 3.33 -9.16
CA VAL A 71 -0.51 3.21 -7.69
C VAL A 71 -0.48 4.58 -7.03
N TYR A 72 0.28 5.55 -7.55
CA TYR A 72 0.29 6.92 -7.04
C TYR A 72 -1.11 7.56 -7.04
N TRP A 73 -1.82 7.53 -8.18
CA TRP A 73 -3.15 8.14 -8.26
C TRP A 73 -4.18 7.40 -7.41
N LEU A 74 -4.06 6.08 -7.28
CA LEU A 74 -4.88 5.29 -6.36
C LEU A 74 -4.59 5.64 -4.90
N ALA A 75 -3.32 5.79 -4.51
CA ALA A 75 -2.93 6.18 -3.17
C ALA A 75 -3.50 7.56 -2.80
N LEU A 76 -3.43 8.54 -3.71
CA LEU A 76 -4.09 9.83 -3.52
C LEU A 76 -5.61 9.71 -3.38
N GLY A 77 -6.27 8.93 -4.25
CA GLY A 77 -7.71 8.71 -4.19
C GLY A 77 -8.17 7.97 -2.92
N SER A 78 -7.31 7.13 -2.35
CA SER A 78 -7.53 6.36 -1.12
C SER A 78 -7.08 7.09 0.15
N ASN A 79 -6.64 8.34 0.05
CA ASN A 79 -6.10 9.14 1.16
C ASN A 79 -4.85 8.53 1.85
N GLU A 80 -4.11 7.69 1.13
CA GLU A 80 -2.81 7.15 1.54
C GLU A 80 -1.67 8.12 1.20
N VAL A 81 -1.72 9.32 1.78
CA VAL A 81 -0.84 10.45 1.45
C VAL A 81 0.65 10.13 1.65
N ALA A 82 0.98 9.32 2.66
CA ALA A 82 2.36 8.91 2.92
C ALA A 82 2.95 8.10 1.75
N LEU A 83 2.17 7.13 1.24
CA LEU A 83 2.58 6.31 0.09
C LEU A 83 2.65 7.15 -1.18
N ALA A 84 1.67 8.01 -1.43
CA ALA A 84 1.70 8.90 -2.60
C ALA A 84 2.94 9.81 -2.60
N LYS A 85 3.34 10.32 -1.43
CA LYS A 85 4.55 11.14 -1.27
C LYS A 85 5.83 10.34 -1.54
N GLU A 86 5.92 9.13 -1.01
CA GLU A 86 7.05 8.22 -1.27
C GLU A 86 7.23 7.96 -2.77
N ILE A 87 6.12 7.69 -3.47
CA ILE A 87 6.15 7.45 -4.93
C ILE A 87 6.57 8.72 -5.68
N ALA A 88 6.09 9.89 -5.26
CA ALA A 88 6.46 11.16 -5.89
C ALA A 88 7.95 11.49 -5.72
N GLU A 89 8.50 11.26 -4.53
CA GLU A 89 9.93 11.42 -4.25
C GLU A 89 10.76 10.46 -5.12
N TRP A 90 10.40 9.17 -5.14
CA TRP A 90 11.06 8.18 -5.99
C TRP A 90 11.01 8.53 -7.48
N TRP A 91 9.87 9.04 -7.97
CA TRP A 91 9.71 9.43 -9.37
C TRP A 91 10.62 10.60 -9.74
N ALA A 92 10.76 11.58 -8.85
CA ALA A 92 11.67 12.70 -9.07
C ALA A 92 13.14 12.23 -9.13
N ASP A 93 13.53 11.30 -8.25
CA ASP A 93 14.88 10.74 -8.24
C ASP A 93 15.17 9.88 -9.48
N CYS A 94 14.15 9.19 -10.00
CA CYS A 94 14.27 8.32 -11.17
C CYS A 94 14.05 9.04 -12.51
N GLU A 95 13.64 10.31 -12.51
CA GLU A 95 13.38 11.09 -13.73
C GLU A 95 14.52 11.02 -14.75
N PRO A 96 15.81 11.16 -14.37
CA PRO A 96 16.92 11.06 -15.32
C PRO A 96 17.08 9.68 -15.96
N LEU A 97 16.50 8.64 -15.36
CA LEU A 97 16.61 7.25 -15.82
C LEU A 97 15.54 6.89 -16.85
N HIS A 98 14.30 7.35 -16.63
CA HIS A 98 13.15 7.02 -17.46
C HIS A 98 12.72 8.16 -18.42
N GLY A 99 13.08 9.41 -18.15
CA GLY A 99 12.88 10.55 -19.05
C GLY A 99 11.41 10.89 -19.35
N LEU A 100 10.50 10.63 -18.42
CA LEU A 100 9.06 10.89 -18.58
C LEU A 100 8.61 12.24 -17.98
N GLY A 101 9.54 13.02 -17.40
CA GLY A 101 9.26 14.31 -16.78
C GLY A 101 8.37 14.25 -15.53
N GLU A 102 7.88 15.42 -15.09
CA GLU A 102 7.16 15.63 -13.83
C GLU A 102 5.68 15.18 -13.86
N THR A 103 5.41 13.92 -14.23
CA THR A 103 4.02 13.42 -14.33
C THR A 103 3.38 13.09 -12.97
N ILE A 104 4.18 13.01 -11.91
CA ILE A 104 3.82 12.72 -10.52
C ILE A 104 4.41 13.85 -9.64
N LYS A 105 3.68 14.32 -8.61
CA LYS A 105 4.06 15.47 -7.75
C LYS A 105 3.64 15.33 -6.29
#